data_AF-A0A4C2E216-F1
#
_entry.id   AF-A0A4C2E216-F1
#
_cell.length_a   1.000
_cell.length_b   1.000
_cell.length_c   1.000
_cell.angle_alpha   90.00
_cell.angle_beta   90.00
_cell.angle_gamma   90.00
#
_symmetry.space_group_name_H-M   'P 1'
#
loop_
_entity.id
_entity.type
_entity.pdbx_description
1 polymer ?
#
loop_
_entity_poly.entity_id
_entity_poly.type
_entity_poly.pdbx_seq_one_letter_code
_entity_poly.pdbx_strand_id
1 'polypeptide(L)'
;MSVEDSQEPPVVEEAPSLPTRFEVELEFVQSLANIPYVTYLLTQQQQLWKDPKFKNYLKYLEYWCEPPYALCIVYPNCLFVLKLINGFMENSTVNEDGLLDGLEDLPKVLQMQGPQWMNEMVDRWVS
;
A
#
# COMPACT_ATOMS: atom_id res chain seq x y z
N MET A 1 10.57 -23.68 59.38
CA MET A 1 11.49 -23.27 58.32
C MET A 1 10.63 -23.08 57.09
N SER A 2 10.18 -21.84 56.90
CA SER A 2 9.25 -21.47 55.82
C SER A 2 10.05 -21.45 54.52
N VAL A 3 9.68 -22.29 53.58
CA VAL A 3 10.12 -22.14 52.19
C VAL A 3 9.19 -21.12 51.55
N GLU A 4 9.79 -19.98 51.21
CA GLU A 4 9.15 -18.86 50.54
C GLU A 4 8.56 -19.32 49.19
N ASP A 5 7.26 -19.11 49.04
CA ASP A 5 6.57 -19.21 47.75
C ASP A 5 7.01 -17.99 46.93
N SER A 6 8.03 -18.18 46.10
CA SER A 6 8.49 -17.18 45.13
C SER A 6 7.44 -17.03 44.03
N GLN A 7 6.42 -16.23 44.31
CA GLN A 7 5.43 -15.83 43.32
C GLN A 7 6.08 -14.81 42.38
N GLU A 8 6.57 -15.29 41.23
CA GLU A 8 6.94 -14.43 40.10
C GLU A 8 5.74 -13.52 39.74
N PRO A 9 5.97 -12.22 39.45
CA PRO A 9 4.87 -11.33 39.09
C PRO A 9 4.15 -11.86 37.85
N PRO A 10 2.83 -11.69 37.74
CA PRO A 10 2.10 -12.13 36.56
C PRO A 10 2.69 -11.37 35.37
N VAL A 11 3.21 -12.10 34.40
CA VAL A 11 3.54 -11.57 33.08
C VAL A 11 2.21 -11.05 32.53
N VAL A 12 1.99 -9.74 32.64
CA VAL A 12 0.89 -9.08 31.96
C VAL A 12 1.24 -9.21 30.50
N GLU A 13 0.69 -10.23 29.85
CA GLU A 13 0.69 -10.38 28.41
C GLU A 13 -0.10 -9.17 27.89
N GLU A 14 0.60 -8.06 27.64
CA GLU A 14 0.02 -6.88 27.02
C GLU A 14 -0.51 -7.34 25.66
N ALA A 15 -1.82 -7.57 25.59
CA ALA A 15 -2.49 -7.87 24.34
C ALA A 15 -2.05 -6.79 23.34
N PRO A 16 -1.63 -7.18 22.11
CA PRO A 16 -1.09 -6.22 21.16
C PRO A 16 -2.10 -5.09 21.01
N SER A 17 -1.67 -3.87 21.35
CA SER A 17 -2.51 -2.69 21.21
C SER A 17 -2.98 -2.61 19.77
N LEU A 18 -4.28 -2.32 19.57
CA LEU A 18 -4.83 -2.18 18.23
C LEU A 18 -4.05 -1.10 17.47
N PRO A 19 -3.71 -1.33 16.20
CA PRO A 19 -2.93 -0.38 15.43
C PRO A 19 -3.70 0.92 15.25
N THR A 20 -3.00 2.02 15.36
CA THR A 20 -3.55 3.35 15.11
C THR A 20 -3.84 3.51 13.62
N ARG A 21 -4.76 4.43 13.27
CA ARG A 21 -5.06 4.76 11.86
C ARG A 21 -3.79 5.13 11.09
N PHE A 22 -2.84 5.78 11.74
CA PHE A 22 -1.56 6.16 11.15
C PHE A 22 -0.73 4.93 10.76
N GLU A 23 -0.58 3.97 11.66
CA GLU A 23 0.16 2.73 11.40
C GLU A 23 -0.50 1.89 10.31
N VAL A 24 -1.84 1.81 10.33
CA VAL A 24 -2.61 1.11 9.28
C VAL A 24 -2.39 1.76 7.91
N GLU A 25 -2.42 3.09 7.83
CA GLU A 25 -2.18 3.82 6.59
C GLU A 25 -0.73 3.68 6.11
N LEU A 26 0.22 3.70 7.04
CA LEU A 26 1.63 3.53 6.76
C LEU A 26 1.93 2.12 6.21
N GLU A 27 1.38 1.08 6.83
CA GLU A 27 1.49 -0.29 6.35
C GLU A 27 0.80 -0.47 4.99
N PHE A 28 -0.39 0.11 4.82
CA PHE A 28 -1.12 0.04 3.57
C PHE A 28 -0.36 0.73 2.42
N VAL A 29 0.18 1.93 2.65
CA VAL A 29 0.97 2.61 1.63
C VAL A 29 2.19 1.76 1.29
N GLN A 30 2.93 1.27 2.29
CA GLN A 30 4.12 0.45 2.04
C GLN A 30 3.79 -0.88 1.34
N SER A 31 2.61 -1.46 1.56
CA SER A 31 2.19 -2.67 0.84
C SER A 31 1.99 -2.43 -0.66
N LEU A 32 1.77 -1.19 -1.10
CA LEU A 32 1.77 -0.81 -2.53
C LEU A 32 3.15 -0.95 -3.19
N ALA A 33 4.24 -1.06 -2.42
CA ALA A 33 5.54 -1.42 -2.98
C ALA A 33 5.56 -2.88 -3.50
N ASN A 34 4.65 -3.74 -3.05
CA ASN A 34 4.56 -5.14 -3.45
C ASN A 34 3.72 -5.29 -4.72
N ILE A 35 4.39 -5.50 -5.87
CA ILE A 35 3.75 -5.61 -7.19
C ILE A 35 2.67 -6.70 -7.24
N PRO A 36 2.89 -7.95 -6.77
CA PRO A 36 1.83 -8.96 -6.66
C PRO A 36 0.57 -8.48 -5.92
N TYR A 37 0.73 -7.73 -4.84
CA TYR A 37 -0.40 -7.19 -4.08
C TYR A 37 -1.15 -6.12 -4.87
N VAL A 38 -0.42 -5.23 -5.53
CA VAL A 38 -1.00 -4.21 -6.41
C VAL A 38 -1.74 -4.85 -7.58
N THR A 39 -1.16 -5.86 -8.22
CA THR A 39 -1.83 -6.65 -9.27
C THR A 39 -3.11 -7.31 -8.75
N TYR A 40 -3.10 -7.82 -7.51
CA TYR A 40 -4.30 -8.36 -6.89
C TYR A 40 -5.37 -7.26 -6.69
N LEU A 41 -5.02 -6.10 -6.14
CA LEU A 41 -5.95 -4.96 -5.98
C LEU A 41 -6.53 -4.49 -7.32
N LEU A 42 -5.68 -4.46 -8.35
CA LEU A 42 -6.03 -4.08 -9.71
C LEU A 42 -6.81 -5.15 -10.46
N THR A 43 -6.85 -6.40 -10.02
CA THR A 43 -7.69 -7.44 -10.66
C THR A 43 -9.05 -7.57 -9.96
N GLN A 44 -9.18 -7.05 -8.73
CA GLN A 44 -10.45 -6.88 -8.02
C GLN A 44 -11.33 -5.73 -8.59
N GLN A 45 -11.16 -5.41 -9.89
CA GLN A 45 -11.79 -4.28 -10.62
C GLN A 45 -13.29 -4.16 -10.44
N GLN A 46 -13.98 -5.31 -10.35
CA GLN A 46 -15.43 -5.34 -10.43
C GLN A 46 -16.15 -4.79 -9.19
N GLN A 47 -15.51 -4.79 -8.02
CA GLN A 47 -16.14 -4.37 -6.76
C GLN A 47 -15.50 -3.12 -6.13
N LEU A 48 -14.16 -3.01 -6.14
CA LEU A 48 -13.47 -1.88 -5.49
C LEU A 48 -13.53 -0.58 -6.31
N TRP A 49 -13.63 -0.69 -7.64
CA TRP A 49 -13.43 0.44 -8.54
C TRP A 49 -14.75 1.10 -8.97
N LYS A 50 -15.88 0.46 -8.66
CA LYS A 50 -17.22 1.06 -8.78
C LYS A 50 -17.49 2.12 -7.72
N ASP A 51 -16.84 2.04 -6.56
CA ASP A 51 -17.01 3.03 -5.49
C ASP A 51 -15.97 4.16 -5.64
N PRO A 52 -16.39 5.42 -5.91
CA PRO A 52 -15.47 6.56 -5.98
C PRO A 52 -14.73 6.81 -4.66
N LYS A 53 -15.18 6.24 -3.54
CA LYS A 53 -14.47 6.32 -2.25
C LYS A 53 -13.06 5.76 -2.33
N PHE A 54 -12.83 4.66 -3.05
CA PHE A 54 -11.50 4.07 -3.15
C PHE A 54 -10.53 4.98 -3.91
N LYS A 55 -10.98 5.57 -5.01
CA LYS A 55 -10.22 6.58 -5.76
C LYS A 55 -9.86 7.78 -4.87
N ASN A 56 -10.83 8.29 -4.11
CA ASN A 56 -10.62 9.40 -3.19
C ASN A 56 -9.65 9.04 -2.06
N TYR A 57 -9.65 7.78 -1.61
CA TYR A 57 -8.73 7.30 -0.58
C TYR A 57 -7.29 7.21 -1.09
N LEU A 58 -7.05 6.70 -2.30
CA LEU A 58 -5.71 6.70 -2.89
C LEU A 58 -5.18 8.12 -3.13
N LYS A 59 -6.06 9.05 -3.52
CA LYS A 59 -5.72 10.48 -3.63
C LYS A 59 -5.41 11.09 -2.26
N TYR A 60 -6.13 10.69 -1.22
CA TYR A 60 -5.85 11.11 0.14
C TYR A 60 -4.43 10.69 0.57
N LEU A 61 -4.03 9.45 0.30
CA LEU A 61 -2.71 8.93 0.68
C LEU A 61 -1.51 9.65 0.03
N GLU A 62 -1.72 10.57 -0.91
CA GLU A 62 -0.64 11.39 -1.44
C GLU A 62 0.01 12.31 -0.39
N TYR A 63 -0.65 12.54 0.75
CA TYR A 63 -0.04 13.28 1.86
C TYR A 63 1.25 12.60 2.38
N TRP A 64 1.40 11.28 2.18
CA TRP A 64 2.63 10.54 2.53
C TRP A 64 3.83 10.93 1.66
N CYS A 65 3.61 11.58 0.51
CA CYS A 65 4.70 12.11 -0.32
C CYS A 65 5.27 13.43 0.23
N GLU A 66 4.57 14.11 1.14
CA GLU A 66 5.02 15.38 1.71
C GLU A 66 5.76 15.17 3.04
N PRO A 67 6.85 15.92 3.30
CA PRO A 67 7.45 15.95 4.63
C PRO A 67 6.47 16.57 5.65
N PRO A 68 6.37 16.07 6.90
CA PRO A 68 7.27 15.12 7.56
C PRO A 68 6.92 13.62 7.36
N TYR A 69 5.78 13.31 6.77
CA TYR A 69 5.26 11.93 6.66
C TYR A 69 6.11 11.04 5.74
N ALA A 70 6.67 11.63 4.68
CA ALA A 70 7.60 10.94 3.79
C ALA A 70 8.82 10.34 4.51
N LEU A 71 9.21 10.91 5.66
CA LEU A 71 10.35 10.41 6.46
C LEU A 71 10.04 9.07 7.16
N CYS A 72 8.76 8.72 7.32
CA CYS A 72 8.35 7.46 7.93
C CYS A 72 8.33 6.29 6.94
N ILE A 73 8.50 6.56 5.64
CA ILE A 73 8.42 5.55 4.59
C ILE A 73 9.75 4.79 4.49
N VAL A 74 9.71 3.47 4.74
CA VAL A 74 10.88 2.60 4.60
C VAL A 74 11.06 2.17 3.14
N TYR A 75 9.95 1.92 2.44
CA TYR A 75 9.93 1.46 1.05
C TYR A 75 9.46 2.56 0.11
N PRO A 76 10.34 3.44 -0.35
CA PRO A 76 9.94 4.59 -1.16
C PRO A 76 9.26 4.23 -2.48
N ASN A 77 9.45 2.99 -2.93
CA ASN A 77 8.78 2.44 -4.10
C ASN A 77 7.26 2.55 -4.02
N CYS A 78 6.69 2.49 -2.81
CA CYS A 78 5.26 2.64 -2.63
C CYS A 78 4.71 3.98 -3.12
N LEU A 79 5.47 5.07 -2.93
CA LEU A 79 5.03 6.41 -3.31
C LEU A 79 4.98 6.56 -4.83
N PHE A 80 5.94 5.96 -5.54
CA PHE A 80 5.94 5.92 -6.99
C PHE A 80 4.75 5.10 -7.53
N VAL A 81 4.52 3.91 -6.97
CA VAL A 81 3.40 3.06 -7.38
C VAL A 81 2.06 3.74 -7.08
N LEU A 82 1.93 4.42 -5.93
CA LEU A 82 0.76 5.21 -5.59
C LEU A 82 0.50 6.30 -6.64
N LYS A 83 1.53 7.05 -7.04
CA LYS A 83 1.42 8.08 -8.09
C LYS A 83 1.07 7.48 -9.45
N LEU A 84 1.63 6.32 -9.79
CA LEU A 84 1.30 5.60 -11.02
C LEU A 84 -0.17 5.19 -11.06
N ILE A 85 -0.68 4.59 -9.98
CA ILE A 85 -2.08 4.18 -9.86
C ILE A 85 -3.01 5.40 -9.92
N ASN A 86 -2.69 6.48 -9.19
CA ASN A 86 -3.49 7.71 -9.21
C ASN A 86 -3.51 8.37 -10.60
N GLY A 87 -2.37 8.45 -11.28
CA GLY A 87 -2.29 8.99 -12.64
C GLY A 87 -3.07 8.13 -13.64
N PHE A 88 -3.00 6.81 -13.51
CA PHE A 88 -3.79 5.90 -14.33
C PHE A 88 -5.30 6.09 -14.07
N MET A 89 -5.68 6.21 -12.80
CA MET A 89 -7.06 6.46 -12.37
C MET A 89 -7.66 7.80 -12.79
N GLU A 90 -6.84 8.82 -13.02
CA GLU A 90 -7.28 10.10 -13.57
C GLU A 90 -7.46 10.05 -15.08
N ASN A 91 -6.68 9.22 -15.78
CA ASN A 91 -6.69 9.09 -17.24
C ASN A 91 -7.66 8.01 -17.77
N SER A 92 -8.02 7.02 -16.96
CA SER A 92 -8.95 5.96 -17.36
C SER A 92 -10.36 6.50 -17.56
N THR A 93 -10.89 6.33 -18.77
CA THR A 93 -12.30 6.54 -19.08
C THR A 93 -13.11 5.33 -18.64
N VAL A 94 -14.19 5.54 -17.89
CA VAL A 94 -15.13 4.47 -17.53
C VAL A 94 -15.93 4.14 -18.79
N ASN A 95 -15.80 2.92 -19.30
CA ASN A 95 -16.61 2.41 -20.41
C ASN A 95 -18.06 2.19 -19.99
N GLU A 96 -18.96 2.00 -20.96
CA GLU A 96 -20.40 1.81 -20.73
C GLU A 96 -20.73 0.62 -19.78
N ASP A 97 -19.82 -0.35 -19.65
CA ASP A 97 -19.94 -1.49 -18.71
C ASP A 97 -19.51 -1.17 -17.26
N GLY A 98 -19.10 0.07 -16.98
CA GLY A 98 -18.60 0.48 -15.67
C GLY A 98 -17.19 -0.04 -15.35
N LEU A 99 -16.46 -0.48 -16.38
CA LEU A 99 -15.07 -0.92 -16.29
C LEU A 99 -14.13 0.21 -16.72
N LEU A 100 -12.95 0.31 -16.11
CA LEU A 100 -11.95 1.32 -16.45
C LEU A 100 -11.17 0.87 -17.68
N ASP A 101 -11.39 1.53 -18.82
CA ASP A 101 -10.72 1.17 -20.08
C ASP A 101 -9.20 1.38 -19.95
N GLY A 102 -8.43 0.40 -20.42
CA GLY A 102 -6.97 0.33 -20.30
C GLY A 102 -6.42 -0.26 -18.99
N LEU A 103 -7.20 -0.34 -17.89
CA LEU A 103 -6.71 -0.86 -16.61
C LEU A 103 -6.54 -2.39 -16.63
N GLU A 104 -7.16 -3.08 -17.59
CA GLU A 104 -6.98 -4.51 -17.85
C GLU A 104 -5.56 -4.87 -18.28
N ASP A 105 -4.84 -3.93 -18.91
CA ASP A 105 -3.47 -4.14 -19.34
C ASP A 105 -2.47 -3.78 -18.24
N LEU A 106 -2.89 -3.06 -17.18
CA LEU A 106 -1.98 -2.69 -16.09
C LEU A 106 -1.40 -3.91 -15.36
N PRO A 107 -2.18 -4.97 -15.03
CA PRO A 107 -1.63 -6.23 -14.52
C PRO A 107 -0.59 -6.86 -15.44
N LYS A 108 -0.82 -6.83 -16.77
CA LYS A 108 0.11 -7.40 -17.76
C LYS A 108 1.38 -6.56 -17.87
N VAL A 109 1.25 -5.23 -17.87
CA VAL A 109 2.36 -4.28 -17.88
C VAL A 109 3.18 -4.41 -16.59
N LEU A 110 2.54 -4.53 -15.43
CA LEU A 110 3.22 -4.78 -14.16
C LEU A 110 3.91 -6.16 -14.15
N GLN A 111 3.34 -7.17 -14.79
CA GLN A 111 3.98 -8.48 -14.88
C GLN A 111 5.17 -8.49 -15.85
N MET A 112 5.07 -7.76 -16.97
CA MET A 112 6.14 -7.66 -17.98
C MET A 112 7.25 -6.69 -17.59
N GLN A 113 6.90 -5.52 -17.09
CA GLN A 113 7.83 -4.42 -16.76
C GLN A 113 8.10 -4.30 -15.26
N GLY A 114 7.35 -4.98 -14.39
CA GLY A 114 7.56 -4.91 -12.94
C GLY A 114 9.00 -5.21 -12.48
N PRO A 115 9.67 -6.26 -13.00
CA PRO A 115 11.07 -6.50 -12.68
C PRO A 115 12.01 -5.37 -13.14
N GLN A 116 11.74 -4.78 -14.31
CA GLN A 116 12.52 -3.65 -14.82
C GLN A 116 12.30 -2.39 -13.99
N TRP A 117 11.05 -2.06 -13.67
CA TRP A 117 10.74 -0.94 -12.80
C TRP A 117 11.32 -1.16 -11.41
N MET A 118 11.26 -2.36 -10.83
CA MET A 118 11.93 -2.64 -9.56
C MET A 118 13.44 -2.38 -9.63
N ASN A 119 14.12 -2.82 -10.68
CA ASN A 119 15.55 -2.56 -10.86
C ASN A 119 15.84 -1.06 -11.03
N GLU A 120 15.10 -0.36 -11.91
CA GLU A 120 15.25 1.09 -12.09
C GLU A 120 14.95 1.88 -10.81
N MET A 121 13.98 1.42 -10.03
CA MET A 121 13.62 2.02 -8.76
C MET A 121 14.76 1.84 -7.75
N VAL A 122 15.31 0.64 -7.63
CA VAL A 122 16.49 0.40 -6.76
C VAL A 122 17.66 1.28 -7.20
N ASP A 123 17.94 1.36 -8.50
CA ASP A 123 19.06 2.15 -9.04
C ASP A 123 18.93 3.65 -8.77
N ARG A 124 17.71 4.21 -8.84
CA ARG A 124 17.42 5.61 -8.48
C ARG A 124 17.62 5.94 -7.01
N TRP A 125 17.59 4.94 -6.12
CA TRP A 125 17.77 5.11 -4.68
C TRP A 125 19.22 4.87 -4.24
N VAL A 126 20.01 4.17 -5.05
CA VAL A 126 21.45 3.91 -4.80
C VAL A 126 22.34 5.01 -5.40
N SER A 127 21.85 5.76 -6.40
CA SER A 127 22.56 6.89 -7.05
C SER A 127 22.29 8.23 -6.37
#